data_AF-A0A1I3N0Z6-F1
#
_entry.id   AF-A0A1I3N0Z6-F1
#
_cell.length_a   1.000
_cell.length_b   1.000
_cell.length_c   1.000
_cell.angle_alpha   90.00
_cell.angle_beta   90.00
_cell.angle_gamma   90.00
#
_symmetry.space_group_name_H-M   'P 1'
#
loop_
_entity.id
_entity.type
_entity.pdbx_description
1 polymer ?
#
loop_
_entity_poly.entity_id
_entity_poly.type
_entity_poly.pdbx_seq_one_letter_code
_entity_poly.pdbx_strand_id
1 'polypeptide(L)'
;MALFFSAAQAATETVHEAAEELRAGVHATEEAAGGLPQVNFDAFPSQVFWLLVALVVMYLMFNRVVLPRIGGIIEERHDAVEDDLDRAADYKRRAEEAEAAWQKALSDARAEAQAIADATKAEIQKEIDAAIEKADAEIAAKTAESETRIAEIRAEASAAVQEVAREVAVALAEAVAPGAADPSALTAAVSKRVEG
;
A
#
# COMPACT_ATOMS: atom_id res chain seq x y z
N MET A 1 28.02 -31.16 36.00
CA MET A 1 26.83 -31.79 36.61
C MET A 1 27.18 -32.81 37.70
N ALA A 2 28.36 -33.46 37.70
CA ALA A 2 28.78 -34.41 38.74
C ALA A 2 29.13 -33.78 40.11
N LEU A 3 29.67 -32.55 40.13
CA LEU A 3 30.10 -31.88 41.37
C LEU A 3 28.93 -31.42 42.26
N PHE A 4 27.77 -31.09 41.68
CA PHE A 4 26.59 -30.65 42.43
C PHE A 4 25.88 -31.84 43.11
N PHE A 5 25.94 -33.02 42.50
CA PHE A 5 25.42 -34.26 43.07
C PHE A 5 26.28 -34.74 44.24
N SER A 6 27.61 -34.60 44.15
CA SER A 6 28.53 -34.92 45.24
C SER A 6 28.37 -34.01 46.46
N ALA A 7 28.10 -32.71 46.26
CA ALA A 7 27.83 -31.78 47.36
C ALA A 7 26.49 -32.06 48.05
N ALA A 8 25.46 -32.46 47.28
CA ALA A 8 24.19 -32.89 47.85
C ALA A 8 24.34 -34.19 48.65
N GLN A 9 25.14 -35.15 48.17
CA GLN A 9 25.39 -36.41 48.85
C GLN A 9 26.18 -36.22 50.16
N ALA A 10 27.22 -35.36 50.15
CA ALA A 10 27.96 -34.99 51.36
C ALA A 10 27.10 -34.24 52.39
N ALA A 11 26.17 -33.39 51.94
CA ALA A 11 25.18 -32.75 52.82
C ALA A 11 24.19 -33.77 53.42
N THR A 12 23.93 -34.88 52.74
CA THR A 12 23.01 -35.92 53.22
C THR A 12 23.70 -36.86 54.22
N GLU A 13 24.99 -37.17 54.00
CA GLU A 13 25.83 -37.95 54.92
C GLU A 13 26.07 -37.20 56.24
N THR A 14 26.39 -35.90 56.19
CA THR A 14 26.58 -35.08 57.40
C THR A 14 25.31 -34.92 58.22
N VAL A 15 24.13 -34.85 57.59
CA VAL A 15 22.84 -34.84 58.29
C VAL A 15 22.50 -36.21 58.88
N HIS A 16 22.90 -37.30 58.22
CA HIS A 16 22.71 -38.66 58.73
C HIS A 16 23.61 -38.95 59.94
N GLU A 17 24.87 -38.52 59.90
CA GLU A 17 25.85 -38.68 60.98
C GLU A 17 25.47 -37.83 62.20
N ALA A 18 25.04 -36.58 61.98
CA ALA A 18 24.48 -35.73 63.05
C ALA A 18 23.19 -36.33 63.66
N ALA A 19 22.38 -37.05 62.87
CA ALA A 19 21.21 -37.76 63.38
C ALA A 19 21.57 -39.04 64.16
N GLU A 20 22.69 -39.69 63.85
CA GLU A 20 23.21 -40.84 64.60
C GLU A 20 23.83 -40.43 65.94
N GLU A 21 24.61 -39.34 65.98
CA GLU A 21 25.12 -38.77 67.25
C GLU A 21 23.98 -38.30 68.16
N LEU A 22 22.93 -37.72 67.59
CA LEU A 22 21.72 -37.35 68.33
C LEU A 22 21.01 -38.58 68.91
N ARG A 23 20.99 -39.72 68.19
CA ARG A 23 20.44 -40.99 68.67
C ARG A 23 21.31 -41.63 69.76
N ALA A 24 22.63 -41.52 69.65
CA ALA A 24 23.56 -42.01 70.67
C ALA A 24 23.44 -41.20 71.98
N GLY A 25 23.21 -39.88 71.90
CA GLY A 25 22.99 -39.02 73.07
C GLY A 25 21.68 -39.28 73.82
N VAL A 26 20.67 -39.86 73.16
CA VAL A 26 19.34 -40.14 73.76
C VAL A 26 19.33 -41.38 74.65
N HIS A 27 20.35 -42.25 74.58
CA HIS A 27 20.42 -43.48 75.36
C HIS A 27 21.35 -43.42 76.60
N ALA A 28 22.00 -42.29 76.87
CA ALA A 28 23.05 -42.19 77.89
C ALA A 28 22.66 -41.51 79.22
N THR A 29 21.37 -41.30 79.49
CA THR A 29 20.91 -40.80 80.80
C THR A 29 19.55 -41.40 81.14
N GLU A 30 19.50 -42.33 82.10
CA GLU A 30 18.40 -42.48 83.06
C GLU A 30 18.66 -43.68 83.99
N GLU A 31 19.23 -43.41 85.17
CA GLU A 31 18.83 -44.12 86.39
C GLU A 31 17.90 -43.19 87.21
N ALA A 32 16.90 -43.82 87.81
CA ALA A 32 16.03 -43.38 88.91
C ALA A 32 14.66 -42.74 88.58
N ALA A 33 13.65 -43.61 88.73
CA ALA A 33 12.39 -43.44 89.48
C ALA A 33 11.21 -42.63 88.87
N GLY A 34 10.19 -43.39 88.44
CA GLY A 34 8.80 -43.10 88.81
C GLY A 34 7.89 -42.53 87.73
N GLY A 35 7.38 -43.38 86.84
CA GLY A 35 6.32 -43.06 85.88
C GLY A 35 6.40 -43.96 84.66
N LEU A 36 5.31 -44.16 83.92
CA LEU A 36 5.35 -44.83 82.62
C LEU A 36 6.52 -44.23 81.80
N PRO A 37 7.48 -45.04 81.31
CA PRO A 37 8.75 -44.54 80.75
C PRO A 37 8.59 -43.67 79.48
N GLN A 38 7.36 -43.50 78.98
CA GLN A 38 7.01 -42.61 77.85
C GLN A 38 6.60 -41.18 78.24
N VAL A 39 6.34 -40.90 79.51
CA VAL A 39 5.86 -39.58 79.99
C VAL A 39 6.79 -38.99 81.04
N ASN A 40 8.11 -39.16 80.85
CA ASN A 40 9.08 -38.44 81.66
C ASN A 40 9.11 -36.96 81.25
N PHE A 41 8.49 -36.10 82.07
CA PHE A 41 8.34 -34.67 81.80
C PHE A 41 9.67 -33.89 81.89
N ASP A 42 10.72 -34.48 82.46
CA ASP A 42 12.02 -33.82 82.63
C ASP A 42 12.77 -33.61 81.31
N ALA A 43 12.50 -34.42 80.28
CA ALA A 43 13.09 -34.27 78.94
C ALA A 43 12.38 -33.25 78.03
N PHE A 44 11.12 -32.89 78.34
CA PHE A 44 10.29 -32.02 77.49
C PHE A 44 10.86 -30.60 77.30
N PRO A 45 11.41 -29.92 78.33
CA PRO A 45 11.96 -28.57 78.15
C PRO A 45 13.12 -28.51 77.14
N SER A 46 14.01 -29.51 77.14
CA SER A 46 15.11 -29.62 76.19
C SER A 46 14.61 -29.88 74.77
N GLN A 47 13.66 -30.82 74.62
CA GLN A 47 13.01 -31.11 73.34
C GLN A 47 12.33 -29.85 72.76
N VAL A 48 11.59 -29.12 73.58
CA VAL A 48 10.90 -27.87 73.19
C VAL A 48 11.91 -26.77 72.82
N PHE A 49 13.01 -26.63 73.57
CA PHE A 49 14.07 -25.68 73.24
C PHE A 49 14.64 -25.95 71.84
N TRP A 50 15.05 -27.19 71.55
CA TRP A 50 15.56 -27.54 70.22
C TRP A 50 14.52 -27.43 69.12
N LEU A 51 13.24 -27.71 69.43
CA LEU A 51 12.13 -27.51 68.49
C LEU A 51 11.98 -26.03 68.14
N LEU A 52 12.06 -25.14 69.12
CA LEU A 52 12.04 -23.69 68.88
C LEU A 52 13.27 -23.22 68.10
N VAL A 53 14.46 -23.73 68.42
CA VAL A 53 15.68 -23.42 67.67
C VAL A 53 15.54 -23.87 66.21
N ALA A 54 15.12 -25.11 65.96
CA ALA A 54 14.92 -25.64 64.61
C ALA A 54 13.83 -24.86 63.85
N LEU A 55 12.74 -24.49 64.52
CA LEU A 55 11.68 -23.67 63.94
C LEU A 55 12.18 -22.28 63.53
N VAL A 56 12.95 -21.62 64.40
CA VAL A 56 13.55 -20.31 64.10
C VAL A 56 14.53 -20.40 62.94
N VAL A 57 15.41 -21.40 62.94
CA VAL A 57 16.35 -21.63 61.83
C VAL A 57 15.61 -21.86 60.51
N MET A 58 14.60 -22.73 60.51
CA MET A 58 13.77 -22.99 59.33
C MET A 58 13.02 -21.74 58.87
N TYR A 59 12.44 -20.97 59.80
CA TYR A 59 11.74 -19.71 59.51
C TYR A 59 12.68 -18.70 58.84
N LEU A 60 13.88 -18.52 59.39
CA LEU A 60 14.88 -17.62 58.81
C LEU A 60 15.32 -18.09 57.43
N MET A 61 15.48 -19.40 57.21
CA MET A 61 15.81 -19.96 55.90
C MET A 61 14.71 -19.68 54.86
N PHE A 62 13.44 -19.95 55.19
CA PHE A 62 12.33 -19.68 54.27
C PHE A 62 12.20 -18.18 53.96
N ASN A 63 12.28 -17.34 54.99
CA ASN A 63 12.16 -15.90 54.84
C ASN A 63 13.31 -15.29 54.02
N ARG A 64 14.54 -15.76 54.23
CA ARG A 64 15.74 -15.17 53.61
C ARG A 64 16.06 -15.75 52.23
N VAL A 65 15.67 -17.00 51.95
CA VAL A 65 16.15 -17.72 50.74
C VAL A 65 15.00 -18.18 49.84
N VAL A 66 13.94 -18.77 50.40
CA VAL A 66 12.90 -19.42 49.58
C VAL A 66 11.87 -18.41 49.07
N LEU A 67 11.31 -17.58 49.96
CA LEU A 67 10.36 -16.54 49.58
C LEU A 67 10.93 -15.54 48.54
N PRO A 68 12.15 -14.99 48.70
CA PRO A 68 12.70 -14.06 47.69
C PRO A 68 12.96 -14.73 46.34
N ARG A 69 13.29 -16.03 46.30
CA ARG A 69 13.46 -16.75 45.03
C ARG A 69 12.15 -16.95 44.29
N ILE A 70 11.07 -17.27 45.01
CA ILE A 70 9.74 -17.41 44.39
C ILE A 70 9.24 -16.04 43.92
N GLY A 71 9.44 -14.99 44.72
CA GLY A 71 9.11 -13.61 44.34
C GLY A 71 9.80 -13.17 43.04
N GLY A 72 11.10 -13.45 42.89
CA GLY A 72 11.85 -13.10 41.68
C GLY A 72 11.32 -13.76 40.39
N ILE A 73 10.85 -15.01 40.45
CA ILE A 73 10.29 -15.71 39.28
C ILE A 73 8.92 -15.13 38.88
N ILE A 74 8.12 -14.71 39.87
CA ILE A 74 6.83 -14.08 39.61
C ILE A 74 7.04 -12.72 38.95
N GLU A 75 7.98 -11.92 39.46
CA GLU A 75 8.33 -10.63 38.87
C GLU A 75 8.86 -10.79 37.45
N GLU A 76 9.81 -11.71 37.21
CA GLU A 76 10.35 -11.95 35.87
C GLU A 76 9.26 -12.32 34.85
N ARG A 77 8.26 -13.11 35.28
CA ARG A 77 7.12 -13.44 34.42
C ARG A 77 6.17 -12.25 34.23
N HIS A 78 5.95 -11.47 35.27
CA HIS A 78 5.13 -10.27 35.19
C HIS A 78 5.75 -9.27 34.21
N ASP A 79 7.04 -8.97 34.37
CA ASP A 79 7.82 -8.08 33.52
C ASP A 79 7.83 -8.55 32.06
N ALA A 80 8.01 -9.85 31.82
CA ALA A 80 7.97 -10.39 30.46
C ALA A 80 6.59 -10.23 29.81
N VAL A 81 5.50 -10.42 30.57
CA VAL A 81 4.14 -10.23 30.06
C VAL A 81 3.86 -8.75 29.79
N GLU A 82 4.33 -7.85 30.66
CA GLU A 82 4.17 -6.41 30.49
C GLU A 82 4.95 -5.90 29.27
N ASP A 83 6.21 -6.34 29.08
CA ASP A 83 6.99 -6.03 27.88
C ASP A 83 6.31 -6.55 26.61
N ASP A 84 5.79 -7.78 26.61
CA ASP A 84 5.06 -8.33 25.47
C ASP A 84 3.77 -7.55 25.16
N LEU A 85 3.05 -7.08 26.19
CA LEU A 85 1.86 -6.24 26.03
C LEU A 85 2.20 -4.86 25.46
N ASP A 86 3.26 -4.22 25.96
CA ASP A 86 3.73 -2.93 25.47
C ASP A 86 4.21 -3.03 24.02
N ARG A 87 4.96 -4.09 23.69
CA ARG A 87 5.39 -4.36 22.32
C ARG A 87 4.20 -4.63 21.40
N ALA A 88 3.20 -5.39 21.85
CA ALA A 88 1.98 -5.62 21.08
C ALA A 88 1.20 -4.32 20.85
N ALA A 89 1.10 -3.46 21.86
CA ALA A 89 0.46 -2.15 21.75
C ALA A 89 1.21 -1.24 20.77
N ASP A 90 2.54 -1.23 20.81
CA ASP A 90 3.36 -0.45 19.88
C ASP A 90 3.23 -0.96 18.45
N TYR A 91 3.25 -2.28 18.22
CA TYR A 91 3.02 -2.86 16.90
C TYR A 91 1.62 -2.54 16.37
N LYS A 92 0.60 -2.59 17.23
CA LYS A 92 -0.77 -2.20 16.85
C LYS A 92 -0.82 -0.73 16.42
N ARG A 93 -0.24 0.18 17.22
CA ARG A 93 -0.18 1.60 16.88
C ARG A 93 0.54 1.84 15.54
N ARG A 94 1.69 1.21 15.33
CA ARG A 94 2.43 1.32 14.06
C ARG A 94 1.64 0.78 12.88
N ALA A 95 0.88 -0.30 13.06
CA ALA A 95 0.01 -0.84 12.03
C ALA A 95 -1.13 0.13 11.69
N GLU A 96 -1.78 0.72 12.69
CA GLU A 96 -2.83 1.73 12.51
C GLU A 96 -2.29 3.00 11.82
N GLU A 97 -1.11 3.49 12.22
CA GLU A 97 -0.43 4.61 11.57
C GLU A 97 -0.06 4.31 10.11
N ALA A 98 0.47 3.11 9.84
CA ALA A 98 0.79 2.66 8.49
C ALA A 98 -0.46 2.51 7.63
N GLU A 99 -1.56 2.00 8.19
CA GLU A 99 -2.85 1.88 7.51
C GLU A 99 -3.39 3.28 7.15
N ALA A 100 -3.38 4.22 8.10
CA ALA A 100 -3.81 5.59 7.86
C ALA A 100 -2.96 6.28 6.78
N ALA A 101 -1.64 6.11 6.83
CA ALA A 101 -0.73 6.64 5.82
C ALA A 101 -0.98 6.02 4.44
N TRP A 102 -1.23 4.70 4.38
CA TRP A 102 -1.53 4.00 3.13
C TRP A 102 -2.87 4.43 2.54
N GLN A 103 -3.92 4.54 3.36
CA GLN A 103 -5.23 5.04 2.92
C GLN A 103 -5.13 6.46 2.37
N LYS A 104 -4.37 7.34 3.03
CA LYS A 104 -4.10 8.70 2.56
C LYS A 104 -3.33 8.71 1.23
N ALA A 105 -2.26 7.93 1.12
CA ALA A 105 -1.51 7.82 -0.13
C ALA A 105 -2.40 7.32 -1.29
N LEU A 106 -3.32 6.39 -1.01
CA LEU A 106 -4.27 5.89 -2.01
C LEU A 106 -5.30 6.95 -2.41
N SER A 107 -5.82 7.74 -1.47
CA SER A 107 -6.73 8.84 -1.80
C SER A 107 -6.04 9.92 -2.62
N ASP A 108 -4.82 10.30 -2.23
CA ASP A 108 -4.03 11.33 -2.88
C ASP A 108 -3.66 10.89 -4.31
N ALA A 109 -3.21 9.65 -4.49
CA ALA A 109 -2.90 9.10 -5.82
C ALA A 109 -4.13 9.03 -6.74
N ARG A 110 -5.32 8.71 -6.20
CA ARG A 110 -6.57 8.71 -6.98
C ARG A 110 -6.97 10.12 -7.38
N ALA A 111 -6.87 11.08 -6.47
CA ALA A 111 -7.16 12.48 -6.74
C ALA A 111 -6.19 13.06 -7.79
N GLU A 112 -4.90 12.76 -7.68
CA GLU A 112 -3.89 13.18 -8.64
C GLU A 112 -4.12 12.53 -10.03
N ALA A 113 -4.42 11.24 -10.09
CA ALA A 113 -4.76 10.57 -11.35
C ALA A 113 -5.98 11.19 -12.03
N GLN A 114 -7.01 11.56 -11.27
CA GLN A 114 -8.19 12.26 -11.78
C GLN A 114 -7.85 13.66 -12.26
N ALA A 115 -7.06 14.42 -11.49
CA ALA A 115 -6.60 15.75 -11.89
C ALA A 115 -5.78 15.71 -13.19
N ILE A 116 -4.88 14.74 -13.34
CA ILE A 116 -4.11 14.53 -14.57
C ILE A 116 -5.04 14.19 -15.72
N ALA A 117 -5.98 13.24 -15.53
CA ALA A 117 -6.90 12.85 -16.58
C ALA A 117 -7.76 14.02 -17.07
N ASP A 118 -8.23 14.88 -16.16
CA ASP A 118 -9.03 16.04 -16.50
C ASP A 118 -8.19 17.15 -17.16
N ALA A 119 -6.97 17.38 -16.68
CA ALA A 119 -6.03 18.33 -17.30
C ALA A 119 -5.68 17.90 -18.73
N THR A 120 -5.34 16.63 -18.95
CA THR A 120 -5.03 16.07 -20.27
C THR A 120 -6.23 16.15 -21.20
N LYS A 121 -7.45 15.83 -20.75
CA LYS A 121 -8.66 16.02 -21.57
C LYS A 121 -8.85 17.47 -21.98
N ALA A 122 -8.65 18.42 -21.05
CA ALA A 122 -8.79 19.84 -21.34
C ALA A 122 -7.72 20.34 -22.34
N GLU A 123 -6.49 19.83 -22.25
CA GLU A 123 -5.42 20.14 -23.19
C GLU A 123 -5.71 19.55 -24.58
N ILE A 124 -6.07 18.26 -24.65
CA ILE A 124 -6.46 17.60 -25.90
C ILE A 124 -7.64 18.34 -26.56
N GLN A 125 -8.64 18.76 -25.79
CA GLN A 125 -9.78 19.49 -26.36
C GLN A 125 -9.34 20.81 -27.00
N LYS A 126 -8.43 21.55 -26.37
CA LYS A 126 -7.87 22.78 -26.96
C LYS A 126 -7.09 22.50 -28.25
N GLU A 127 -6.30 21.43 -28.27
CA GLU A 127 -5.56 21.03 -29.47
C GLU A 127 -6.52 20.62 -30.61
N ILE A 128 -7.58 19.89 -30.29
CA ILE A 128 -8.63 19.52 -31.24
C ILE A 128 -9.31 20.77 -31.78
N ASP A 129 -9.72 21.70 -30.92
CA ASP A 129 -10.40 22.94 -31.33
C ASP A 129 -9.49 23.76 -32.26
N ALA A 130 -8.20 23.90 -31.94
CA ALA A 130 -7.23 24.58 -32.78
C ALA A 130 -6.97 23.85 -34.11
N ALA A 131 -6.94 22.52 -34.11
CA ALA A 131 -6.79 21.73 -35.32
C ALA A 131 -8.01 21.84 -36.23
N ILE A 132 -9.22 21.87 -35.65
CA ILE A 132 -10.47 22.09 -36.39
C ILE A 132 -10.47 23.49 -37.02
N GLU A 133 -10.14 24.54 -36.26
CA GLU A 133 -10.09 25.91 -36.79
C GLU A 133 -9.10 26.03 -37.97
N LYS A 134 -7.93 25.42 -37.83
CA LYS A 134 -6.93 25.37 -38.91
C LYS A 134 -7.44 24.59 -40.13
N ALA A 135 -8.05 23.42 -39.91
CA ALA A 135 -8.59 22.61 -40.98
C ALA A 135 -9.71 23.33 -41.73
N ASP A 136 -10.61 24.01 -41.02
CA ASP A 136 -11.70 24.80 -41.60
C ASP A 136 -11.15 25.97 -42.43
N ALA A 137 -10.09 26.64 -41.96
CA ALA A 137 -9.43 27.70 -42.71
C ALA A 137 -8.77 27.17 -44.01
N GLU A 138 -8.10 26.02 -43.95
CA GLU A 138 -7.50 25.37 -45.12
C GLU A 138 -8.56 24.90 -46.12
N ILE A 139 -9.67 24.33 -45.64
CA ILE A 139 -10.81 23.90 -46.46
C ILE A 139 -11.46 25.12 -47.13
N ALA A 140 -11.66 26.23 -46.41
CA ALA A 140 -12.22 27.45 -46.95
C ALA A 140 -11.33 28.04 -48.06
N ALA A 141 -10.02 28.10 -47.83
CA ALA A 141 -9.05 28.58 -48.82
C ALA A 141 -9.06 27.71 -50.09
N LYS A 142 -9.04 26.38 -49.93
CA LYS A 142 -9.06 25.44 -51.06
C LYS A 142 -10.39 25.44 -51.82
N THR A 143 -11.49 25.65 -51.11
CA THR A 143 -12.82 25.84 -51.74
C THR A 143 -12.83 27.10 -52.60
N ALA A 144 -12.33 28.24 -52.08
CA ALA A 144 -12.25 29.49 -52.84
C ALA A 144 -11.33 29.39 -54.08
N GLU A 145 -10.19 28.71 -53.95
CA GLU A 145 -9.30 28.42 -55.08
C GLU A 145 -10.02 27.55 -56.14
N SER A 146 -10.72 26.50 -55.71
CA SER A 146 -11.46 25.61 -56.58
C SER A 146 -12.62 26.32 -57.29
N GLU A 147 -13.34 27.20 -56.59
CA GLU A 147 -14.40 28.04 -57.17
C GLU A 147 -13.86 28.97 -58.25
N THR A 148 -12.71 29.61 -58.00
CA THR A 148 -12.03 30.47 -58.98
C THR A 148 -11.66 29.68 -60.23
N ARG A 149 -11.03 28.51 -60.05
CA ARG A 149 -10.64 27.64 -61.16
C ARG A 149 -11.83 27.11 -61.96
N ILE A 150 -12.94 26.78 -61.28
CA ILE A 150 -14.18 26.37 -61.95
C ILE A 150 -14.77 27.55 -62.75
N ALA A 151 -14.72 28.77 -62.22
CA ALA A 151 -15.19 29.97 -62.92
C ALA A 151 -14.36 30.24 -64.18
N GLU A 152 -13.03 30.10 -64.10
CA GLU A 152 -12.12 30.21 -65.25
C GLU A 152 -12.42 29.16 -66.32
N ILE A 153 -12.54 27.88 -65.94
CA ILE A 153 -12.88 26.79 -66.86
C ILE A 153 -14.26 27.03 -67.51
N ARG A 154 -15.25 27.53 -66.75
CA ARG A 154 -16.56 27.88 -67.31
C ARG A 154 -16.46 29.02 -68.33
N ALA A 155 -15.67 30.05 -68.04
CA ALA A 155 -15.45 31.16 -68.95
C ALA A 155 -14.75 30.69 -70.23
N GLU A 156 -13.68 29.91 -70.11
CA GLU A 156 -12.94 29.33 -71.24
C GLU A 156 -13.83 28.41 -72.09
N ALA A 157 -14.58 27.50 -71.46
CA ALA A 157 -15.52 26.63 -72.15
C ALA A 157 -16.61 27.44 -72.89
N SER A 158 -17.13 28.51 -72.28
CA SER A 158 -18.12 29.37 -72.92
C SER A 158 -17.56 30.09 -74.15
N ALA A 159 -16.31 30.56 -74.08
CA ALA A 159 -15.62 31.19 -75.20
C ALA A 159 -15.35 30.19 -76.34
N ALA A 160 -14.86 28.99 -76.00
CA ALA A 160 -14.64 27.92 -76.96
C ALA A 160 -15.94 27.49 -77.67
N VAL A 161 -17.05 27.38 -76.94
CA VAL A 161 -18.37 27.08 -77.55
C VAL A 161 -18.80 28.20 -78.50
N GLN A 162 -18.58 29.47 -78.17
CA GLN A 162 -18.89 30.57 -79.08
C GLN A 162 -18.03 30.56 -80.35
N GLU A 163 -16.75 30.22 -80.23
CA GLU A 163 -15.83 30.09 -81.36
C GLU A 163 -16.27 28.95 -82.29
N VAL A 164 -16.47 27.75 -81.75
CA VAL A 164 -16.95 26.59 -82.53
C VAL A 164 -18.32 26.86 -83.15
N ALA A 165 -19.23 27.53 -82.43
CA ALA A 165 -20.53 27.91 -82.98
C ALA A 165 -20.41 28.89 -84.16
N ARG A 166 -19.47 29.86 -84.09
CA ARG A 166 -19.17 30.78 -85.20
C ARG A 166 -18.59 30.03 -86.40
N GLU A 167 -17.60 29.17 -86.18
CA GLU A 167 -16.99 28.37 -87.25
C GLU A 167 -18.01 27.47 -87.95
N VAL A 168 -18.82 26.74 -87.18
CA VAL A 168 -19.87 25.86 -87.73
C VAL A 168 -20.94 26.68 -88.47
N ALA A 169 -21.35 27.84 -87.96
CA ALA A 169 -22.33 28.70 -88.63
C ALA A 169 -21.82 29.25 -89.97
N VAL A 170 -20.54 29.64 -90.05
CA VAL A 170 -19.91 30.08 -91.30
C VAL A 170 -19.83 28.91 -92.30
N ALA A 171 -19.34 27.75 -91.86
CA ALA A 171 -19.26 26.56 -92.71
C ALA A 171 -20.63 26.11 -93.23
N LEU A 172 -21.67 26.17 -92.39
CA LEU A 172 -23.04 25.83 -92.78
C LEU A 172 -23.60 26.86 -93.77
N ALA A 173 -23.34 28.15 -93.57
CA ALA A 173 -23.80 29.20 -94.47
C ALA A 173 -23.14 29.11 -95.86
N GLU A 174 -21.85 28.80 -95.92
CA GLU A 174 -21.15 28.53 -97.20
C GLU A 174 -21.72 27.30 -97.92
N ALA A 175 -22.03 26.23 -97.18
CA ALA A 175 -22.58 25.00 -97.75
C ALA A 175 -24.02 25.16 -98.29
N VAL A 176 -24.83 26.02 -97.67
CA VAL A 176 -26.25 26.22 -98.03
C VAL A 176 -26.45 27.36 -99.04
N ALA A 177 -25.64 28.42 -99.01
CA ALA A 177 -25.78 29.59 -99.89
C ALA A 177 -24.40 30.15 -100.33
N PRO A 178 -23.75 29.54 -101.33
CA PRO A 178 -22.42 29.96 -101.78
C PRO A 178 -22.43 31.40 -102.32
N GLY A 179 -21.68 32.29 -101.66
CA GLY A 179 -21.42 33.67 -102.13
C GLY A 179 -22.45 34.74 -101.74
N ALA A 180 -23.48 34.43 -100.95
CA ALA A 180 -24.50 35.39 -100.53
C ALA A 180 -24.38 35.87 -99.07
N ALA A 181 -23.48 35.26 -98.29
CA ALA A 181 -23.36 35.53 -96.86
C ALA A 181 -22.09 36.32 -96.55
N ASP A 182 -22.26 37.56 -96.05
CA ASP A 182 -21.17 38.36 -95.52
C ASP A 182 -20.69 37.74 -94.18
N PRO A 183 -19.42 37.31 -94.06
CA PRO A 183 -18.89 36.70 -92.85
C PRO A 183 -19.05 37.58 -91.60
N SER A 184 -19.03 38.90 -91.78
CA SER A 184 -19.17 39.87 -90.69
C SER A 184 -20.62 39.95 -90.16
N ALA A 185 -21.62 39.81 -91.04
CA ALA A 185 -23.02 39.81 -90.66
C ALA A 185 -23.43 38.51 -89.94
N LEU A 186 -22.86 37.37 -90.36
CA LEU A 186 -23.08 36.07 -89.73
C LEU A 186 -22.50 35.99 -88.31
N THR A 187 -21.25 36.43 -88.13
CA THR A 187 -20.61 36.46 -86.80
C THR A 187 -21.34 37.39 -85.84
N ALA A 188 -21.84 38.54 -86.31
CA ALA A 188 -22.68 39.43 -85.53
C ALA A 188 -24.04 38.80 -85.13
N ALA A 189 -24.69 38.09 -86.06
CA ALA A 189 -25.97 37.41 -85.80
C ALA A 189 -25.82 36.25 -84.80
N VAL A 190 -24.74 35.47 -84.89
CA VAL A 190 -24.42 34.39 -83.95
C VAL A 190 -24.11 34.96 -82.56
N SER A 191 -23.29 36.01 -82.46
CA SER A 191 -22.97 36.65 -81.18
C SER A 191 -24.24 37.13 -80.46
N LYS A 192 -25.14 37.79 -81.19
CA LYS A 192 -26.42 38.29 -80.66
C LYS A 192 -27.36 37.16 -80.19
N ARG A 193 -27.24 35.95 -80.75
CA ARG A 193 -28.05 34.78 -80.38
C ARG A 193 -27.46 34.00 -79.21
N VAL A 194 -26.14 34.05 -79.01
CA VAL A 194 -25.47 33.36 -77.89
C VAL A 194 -25.50 34.21 -76.60
N GLU A 195 -25.62 35.54 -76.71
CA GLU A 195 -25.79 36.45 -75.56
C GLU A 195 -27.24 36.59 -75.07
N GLY A 196 -28.22 35.98 -75.76
CA GLY A 196 -29.66 36.12 -75.52
C GLY A 196 -30.33 34.91 -74.90
#